data_AF-A0A7R9WSY6-F1
#
_entry.id   AF-A0A7R9WSY6-F1
#
_cell.length_a   1.000
_cell.length_b   1.000
_cell.length_c   1.000
_cell.angle_alpha   90.00
_cell.angle_beta   90.00
_cell.angle_gamma   90.00
#
_symmetry.space_group_name_H-M   'P 1'
#
loop_
_entity.id
_entity.type
_entity.pdbx_description
1 polymer ?
#
loop_
_entity_poly.entity_id
_entity_poly.type
_entity_poly.pdbx_seq_one_letter_code
_entity_poly.pdbx_strand_id
1 'polypeptide(L)'
;MTRSDVTYLESFVEEISTIPHEIKRNMDLIQSLDRSSNETIQEMMKLQQQYVDDAEKKVLGLDVVDNRGIRVAKRKRGSAKSKATADDNLVVPTTEELAEYIHNEDMYSRIRECHQSAEQYAAEKCAIADQSCALIEDVCDRLDEDLKHLEQVLQRSGDFQVPGAAKPNDLAAIQPTAGGSEWILAKVISYDPHTGMYKLSDEDVESNKTFSLPQPQVAILGDLKNLARGDAVFAIYPDTTAFYQATVVQPPGRKSSTGNTFVMVNFLDDEDANGIIHDKAILLQHIMLPP
;
A
#
# COMPACT_ATOMS: atom_id res chain seq x y z
N MET A 1 -4.95 -29.21 -23.73
CA MET A 1 -4.03 -28.05 -23.81
C MET A 1 -3.89 -27.52 -22.40
N THR A 2 -2.68 -27.62 -21.86
CA THR A 2 -2.33 -27.44 -20.45
C THR A 2 -2.29 -25.97 -20.07
N ARG A 3 -2.80 -25.69 -18.87
CA ARG A 3 -3.10 -24.38 -18.30
C ARG A 3 -1.91 -23.91 -17.46
N SER A 4 -0.75 -23.69 -18.08
CA SER A 4 0.50 -23.54 -17.32
C SER A 4 1.51 -22.51 -17.83
N ASP A 5 1.14 -21.56 -18.71
CA ASP A 5 2.05 -20.45 -19.09
C ASP A 5 1.27 -19.15 -19.34
N VAL A 6 0.26 -18.84 -18.50
CA VAL A 6 -0.26 -17.47 -18.47
C VAL A 6 0.70 -16.67 -17.60
N THR A 7 1.51 -15.83 -18.24
CA THR A 7 2.44 -14.95 -17.50
C THR A 7 1.64 -14.03 -16.58
N TYR A 8 2.17 -13.66 -15.41
CA TYR A 8 1.47 -12.79 -14.45
C TYR A 8 0.95 -11.50 -15.11
N LEU A 9 1.71 -10.97 -16.07
CA LEU A 9 1.36 -9.86 -16.94
C LEU A 9 0.12 -10.11 -17.80
N GLU A 10 -0.09 -11.32 -18.32
CA GLU A 10 -1.28 -11.67 -19.11
C GLU A 10 -2.56 -11.63 -18.27
N SER A 11 -2.51 -12.16 -17.05
CA SER A 11 -3.65 -12.07 -16.12
C SER A 11 -3.92 -10.62 -15.71
N PHE A 12 -2.86 -9.84 -15.48
CA PHE A 12 -2.96 -8.46 -15.03
C PHE A 12 -3.50 -7.51 -16.13
N VAL A 13 -3.07 -7.69 -17.38
CA VAL A 13 -3.54 -6.85 -18.50
C VAL A 13 -5.01 -7.14 -18.86
N GLU A 14 -5.48 -8.38 -18.70
CA GLU A 14 -6.90 -8.72 -18.88
C GLU A 14 -7.80 -8.17 -17.77
N GLU A 15 -7.25 -8.00 -16.55
CA GLU A 15 -8.00 -7.57 -15.37
C GLU A 15 -8.28 -6.04 -15.36
N ILE A 16 -7.43 -5.24 -16.03
CA ILE A 16 -7.51 -3.77 -15.93
C ILE A 16 -8.03 -3.13 -17.22
N SER A 17 -9.36 -3.11 -17.34
CA SER A 17 -10.08 -2.50 -18.48
C SER A 17 -10.01 -0.96 -18.57
N THR A 18 -9.44 -0.28 -17.57
CA THR A 18 -9.48 1.19 -17.41
C THR A 18 -8.16 1.90 -17.64
N ILE A 19 -7.13 1.21 -18.14
CA ILE A 19 -5.79 1.79 -18.33
C ILE A 19 -5.76 2.75 -19.53
N PRO A 20 -5.07 3.92 -19.41
CA PRO A 20 -4.74 4.78 -20.55
C PRO A 20 -4.12 4.03 -21.73
N HIS A 21 -4.48 4.44 -22.96
CA HIS A 21 -4.07 3.73 -24.17
C HIS A 21 -2.54 3.64 -24.36
N GLU A 22 -1.77 4.64 -23.92
CA GLU A 22 -0.30 4.57 -23.98
C GLU A 22 0.28 3.48 -23.06
N ILE A 23 -0.22 3.36 -21.83
CA ILE A 23 0.26 2.35 -20.88
C ILE A 23 -0.11 0.95 -21.39
N LYS A 24 -1.32 0.77 -21.94
CA LYS A 24 -1.71 -0.50 -22.55
C LYS A 24 -0.77 -0.91 -23.69
N ARG A 25 -0.45 0.03 -24.58
CA ARG A 25 0.50 -0.20 -25.68
C ARG A 25 1.89 -0.58 -25.17
N ASN A 26 2.38 0.07 -24.11
CA ASN A 26 3.67 -0.25 -23.52
C ASN A 26 3.68 -1.66 -22.89
N MET A 27 2.58 -2.06 -22.24
CA MET A 27 2.44 -3.40 -21.67
C MET A 27 2.39 -4.48 -22.76
N ASP A 28 1.67 -4.24 -23.86
CA ASP A 28 1.64 -5.13 -25.03
C ASP A 28 3.05 -5.28 -25.63
N LEU A 29 3.83 -4.18 -25.67
CA LEU A 29 5.21 -4.20 -26.16
C LEU A 29 6.13 -5.01 -25.23
N ILE A 30 6.06 -4.80 -23.91
CA ILE A 30 6.81 -5.59 -22.92
C ILE A 30 6.47 -7.07 -23.07
N GLN A 31 5.19 -7.42 -23.25
CA GLN A 31 4.76 -8.80 -23.46
C GLN A 31 5.36 -9.41 -24.73
N SER A 32 5.42 -8.65 -25.83
CA SER A 32 6.05 -9.13 -27.06
C SER A 32 7.55 -9.37 -26.87
N LEU A 33 8.24 -8.48 -26.15
CA LEU A 33 9.67 -8.61 -25.83
C LEU A 33 9.93 -9.77 -24.86
N ASP A 34 9.00 -10.06 -23.95
CA ASP A 34 9.07 -11.22 -23.04
C ASP A 34 9.06 -12.53 -23.82
N ARG A 35 8.17 -12.66 -24.81
CA ARG A 35 8.11 -13.86 -25.66
C ARG A 35 9.42 -14.04 -26.44
N SER A 36 9.88 -13.00 -27.14
CA SER A 36 11.13 -13.07 -27.92
C SER A 36 12.37 -13.29 -27.05
N SER A 37 12.42 -12.69 -25.86
CA SER A 37 13.49 -12.90 -24.88
C SER A 37 13.51 -14.34 -24.37
N ASN A 38 12.33 -14.93 -24.09
CA ASN A 38 12.24 -16.31 -23.62
C ASN A 38 12.69 -17.30 -24.69
N GLU A 39 12.33 -17.08 -25.95
CA GLU A 39 12.83 -17.88 -27.08
C GLU A 39 14.36 -17.84 -27.17
N THR A 40 14.94 -16.64 -27.06
CA THR A 40 16.40 -16.43 -27.08
C THR A 40 17.09 -17.12 -25.90
N ILE A 41 16.52 -17.03 -24.69
CA ILE A 41 17.06 -17.70 -23.49
C ILE A 41 16.98 -19.22 -23.64
N GLN A 42 15.87 -19.76 -24.16
CA GLN A 42 15.75 -21.20 -24.40
C GLN A 42 16.77 -21.70 -25.44
N GLU A 43 16.99 -20.93 -26.51
CA GLU A 43 18.02 -21.24 -27.50
C GLU A 43 19.41 -21.21 -26.87
N MET A 44 19.71 -20.19 -26.05
CA MET A 44 20.96 -20.08 -25.30
C MET A 44 21.19 -21.29 -24.39
N MET A 45 20.18 -21.69 -23.60
CA MET A 45 20.27 -22.85 -22.71
C MET A 45 20.54 -24.13 -23.49
N LYS A 46 19.89 -24.31 -24.66
CA LYS A 46 20.11 -25.45 -25.53
C LYS A 46 21.52 -25.48 -26.11
N LEU A 47 22.04 -24.34 -26.56
CA LEU A 47 23.41 -24.21 -27.07
C LEU A 47 24.45 -24.48 -25.98
N GLN A 48 24.23 -23.97 -24.77
CA GLN A 48 25.09 -24.25 -23.62
C GLN A 48 25.10 -25.74 -23.26
N GLN A 49 23.93 -26.39 -23.21
CA GLN A 49 23.84 -27.83 -22.97
C GLN A 49 24.56 -28.63 -24.05
N GLN A 50 24.38 -28.27 -25.33
CA GLN A 50 25.07 -28.93 -26.44
C GLN A 50 26.59 -28.77 -26.37
N TYR A 51 27.06 -27.58 -25.97
CA TYR A 51 28.48 -27.32 -25.79
C TYR A 51 29.07 -28.21 -24.67
N VAL A 52 28.36 -28.33 -23.55
CA VAL A 52 28.77 -29.22 -22.45
C VAL A 52 28.74 -30.69 -22.89
N ASP A 53 27.69 -31.14 -23.58
CA ASP A 53 27.60 -32.53 -24.07
C ASP A 53 28.70 -32.87 -25.08
N ASP A 54 29.06 -31.92 -25.96
CA ASP A 54 30.17 -32.10 -26.92
C ASP A 54 31.52 -32.13 -26.21
N ALA A 55 31.72 -31.25 -25.22
CA ALA A 55 32.88 -31.24 -24.36
C ALA A 55 33.03 -32.57 -23.59
N GLU A 56 31.96 -33.06 -22.97
CA GLU A 56 31.94 -34.33 -22.25
C GLU A 56 32.28 -35.51 -23.17
N LYS A 57 31.71 -35.58 -24.37
CA LYS A 57 32.05 -36.62 -25.36
C LYS A 57 33.51 -36.58 -25.78
N LYS A 58 34.06 -35.37 -25.97
CA LYS A 58 35.48 -35.18 -26.31
C LYS A 58 36.38 -35.61 -25.16
N VAL A 59 36.01 -35.31 -23.91
CA VAL A 59 36.74 -35.73 -22.70
C VAL A 59 36.66 -37.23 -22.46
N LEU A 60 35.46 -37.84 -22.61
CA LEU A 60 35.27 -39.29 -22.49
C LEU A 60 35.96 -40.09 -23.60
N GLY A 61 36.21 -39.47 -24.75
CA GLY A 61 37.01 -40.03 -25.84
C GLY A 61 38.52 -40.02 -25.58
N LEU A 62 38.97 -39.49 -24.43
CA LEU A 62 40.35 -39.56 -23.99
C LEU A 62 40.59 -40.89 -23.26
N ASP A 63 41.60 -41.64 -23.70
CA ASP A 63 41.98 -42.90 -23.06
C ASP A 63 42.82 -42.60 -21.81
N VAL A 64 42.36 -43.06 -20.64
CA VAL A 64 43.15 -43.02 -19.39
C VAL A 64 44.09 -44.22 -19.40
N VAL A 65 45.40 -43.97 -19.40
CA VAL A 65 46.40 -45.05 -19.31
C VAL A 65 46.86 -45.19 -17.86
N ASP A 66 46.64 -46.39 -17.30
CA ASP A 66 46.94 -46.79 -15.93
C ASP A 66 48.22 -46.14 -15.38
N ASN A 67 48.03 -45.24 -14.40
CA ASN A 67 49.07 -44.56 -13.63
C ASN A 67 50.12 -43.73 -14.39
N ARG A 68 49.90 -43.37 -15.67
CA ARG A 68 50.87 -42.52 -16.40
C ARG A 68 50.29 -41.33 -17.18
N GLY A 69 48.97 -41.17 -17.28
CA GLY A 69 48.35 -39.95 -17.82
C GLY A 69 47.23 -40.19 -18.84
N ILE A 70 46.69 -39.10 -19.39
CA ILE A 70 45.54 -39.07 -20.31
C ILE A 70 46.05 -39.03 -21.76
N ARG A 71 45.48 -39.83 -22.68
CA ARG A 71 45.83 -39.87 -24.12
C ARG A 71 44.66 -39.42 -25.00
N VAL A 72 44.94 -38.64 -26.05
CA VAL A 72 43.98 -38.36 -27.12
C VAL A 72 44.00 -39.51 -28.13
N ALA A 73 42.92 -40.26 -28.27
CA ALA A 73 42.83 -41.37 -29.21
C ALA A 73 42.74 -40.87 -30.67
N LYS A 74 43.89 -40.59 -31.32
CA LYS A 74 43.93 -40.37 -32.78
C LYS A 74 43.63 -41.68 -33.51
N ARG A 75 42.37 -41.88 -33.92
CA ARG A 75 41.99 -42.95 -34.87
C ARG A 75 42.65 -42.70 -36.23
N LYS A 76 43.86 -43.22 -36.45
CA LYS A 76 44.43 -43.36 -37.80
C LYS A 76 43.69 -44.48 -38.54
N ARG A 77 42.76 -44.08 -39.40
CA ARG A 77 42.17 -44.96 -40.42
C ARG A 77 43.26 -45.26 -41.46
N GLY A 78 43.76 -46.50 -41.43
CA GLY A 78 44.57 -47.10 -42.50
C GLY A 78 46.07 -46.79 -42.44
N SER A 79 46.86 -47.72 -41.93
CA SER A 79 48.06 -48.27 -42.59
C SER A 79 48.88 -49.12 -41.62
N ALA A 80 49.21 -50.33 -42.10
CA ALA A 80 50.36 -51.17 -41.81
C ALA A 80 50.82 -51.39 -40.35
N LYS A 81 50.90 -52.68 -39.99
CA LYS A 81 51.69 -53.23 -38.88
C LYS A 81 53.11 -52.66 -38.86
N SER A 82 53.35 -51.61 -38.08
CA SER A 82 54.68 -51.29 -37.55
C SER A 82 54.67 -51.57 -36.06
N LYS A 83 55.50 -52.53 -35.65
CA LYS A 83 55.76 -52.94 -34.28
C LYS A 83 56.47 -51.77 -33.56
N ALA A 84 55.72 -50.79 -33.10
CA ALA A 84 56.24 -49.64 -32.37
C ALA A 84 56.46 -50.04 -30.90
N THR A 85 57.67 -49.79 -30.43
CA THR A 85 58.13 -49.89 -29.04
C THR A 85 57.23 -49.07 -28.11
N ALA A 86 56.90 -49.64 -26.95
CA ALA A 86 55.78 -49.25 -26.10
C ALA A 86 55.96 -47.96 -25.26
N ASP A 87 56.98 -47.14 -25.50
CA ASP A 87 57.34 -46.06 -24.55
C ASP A 87 57.61 -44.67 -25.17
N ASP A 88 57.47 -44.46 -26.49
CA ASP A 88 58.02 -43.24 -27.12
C ASP A 88 56.99 -42.21 -27.62
N ASN A 89 55.79 -42.14 -27.04
CA ASN A 89 54.84 -41.04 -27.35
C ASN A 89 53.80 -40.87 -26.23
N LEU A 90 54.25 -40.80 -24.98
CA LEU A 90 53.41 -40.45 -23.84
C LEU A 90 53.42 -38.92 -23.66
N VAL A 91 52.60 -38.20 -24.41
CA VAL A 91 52.39 -36.75 -24.21
C VAL A 91 51.20 -36.60 -23.28
N VAL A 92 51.44 -36.17 -22.03
CA VAL A 92 50.39 -35.73 -21.11
C VAL A 92 50.00 -34.32 -21.54
N PRO A 93 48.78 -34.10 -22.08
CA PRO A 93 48.38 -32.79 -22.55
C PRO A 93 48.30 -31.81 -21.37
N THR A 94 48.77 -30.59 -21.59
CA THR A 94 48.60 -29.50 -20.62
C THR A 94 47.13 -29.08 -20.54
N THR A 95 46.76 -28.39 -19.45
CA THR A 95 45.39 -27.87 -19.26
C THR A 95 44.98 -26.94 -20.41
N GLU A 96 45.91 -26.21 -21.00
CA GLU A 96 45.69 -25.31 -22.15
C GLU A 96 45.38 -26.11 -23.43
N GLU A 97 46.13 -27.18 -23.72
CA GLU A 97 45.89 -28.03 -24.90
C GLU A 97 44.55 -28.79 -24.82
N LEU A 98 44.13 -29.18 -23.61
CA LEU A 98 42.81 -29.77 -23.39
C LEU A 98 41.68 -28.74 -23.55
N ALA A 99 41.91 -27.50 -23.13
CA ALA A 99 40.95 -26.42 -23.33
C ALA A 99 40.77 -26.11 -24.81
N GLU A 100 41.85 -26.02 -25.59
CA GLU A 100 41.80 -25.84 -27.05
C GLU A 100 41.09 -27.01 -27.76
N TYR A 101 41.32 -28.25 -27.30
CA TYR A 101 40.68 -29.43 -27.88
C TYR A 101 39.16 -29.46 -27.68
N ILE A 102 38.71 -28.99 -26.53
CA ILE A 102 37.28 -28.91 -26.18
C ILE A 102 36.63 -27.69 -26.85
N HIS A 103 37.39 -26.61 -27.05
CA HIS A 103 36.90 -25.34 -27.55
C HIS A 103 36.20 -25.47 -28.90
N ASN A 104 34.99 -24.89 -28.98
CA ASN A 104 34.21 -24.79 -30.21
C ASN A 104 33.84 -23.31 -30.40
N GLU A 105 34.62 -22.64 -31.25
CA GLU A 105 34.55 -21.19 -31.47
C GLU A 105 33.20 -20.76 -32.07
N ASP A 106 32.62 -21.58 -32.95
CA ASP A 106 31.32 -21.32 -33.57
C ASP A 106 30.18 -21.37 -32.52
N MET A 107 30.17 -22.39 -31.66
CA MET A 107 29.18 -22.49 -30.58
C MET A 107 29.32 -21.38 -29.56
N TYR A 108 30.57 -21.05 -29.18
CA TYR A 108 30.83 -19.98 -28.22
C TYR A 108 30.38 -18.62 -28.76
N SER A 109 30.63 -18.35 -30.04
CA SER A 109 30.17 -17.12 -30.70
C SER A 109 28.65 -17.01 -30.70
N ARG A 110 27.93 -18.09 -31.02
CA ARG A 110 26.46 -18.11 -30.98
C ARG A 110 25.90 -17.92 -29.57
N ILE A 111 26.49 -18.57 -28.55
CA ILE A 111 26.09 -18.36 -27.15
C ILE A 111 26.28 -16.90 -26.75
N ARG A 112 27.37 -16.27 -27.19
CA ARG A 112 27.65 -14.85 -26.92
C ARG A 112 26.64 -13.93 -27.61
N GLU A 113 26.29 -14.20 -28.86
CA GLU A 113 25.27 -13.46 -29.61
C GLU A 113 23.89 -13.57 -28.94
N CYS A 114 23.50 -14.78 -28.51
CA CYS A 114 22.27 -14.99 -27.74
C CYS A 114 22.28 -14.22 -26.42
N HIS A 115 23.41 -14.21 -25.70
CA HIS A 115 23.56 -13.47 -24.44
C HIS A 115 23.41 -11.96 -24.66
N GLN A 116 24.08 -11.40 -25.67
CA GLN A 116 23.97 -9.97 -26.00
C GLN A 116 22.54 -9.58 -26.40
N SER A 117 21.88 -10.46 -27.15
CA SER A 117 20.48 -10.24 -27.56
C SER A 117 19.53 -10.27 -26.36
N ALA A 118 19.74 -11.19 -25.41
CA ALA A 118 18.96 -11.26 -24.17
C ALA A 118 19.18 -10.02 -23.28
N GLU A 119 20.42 -9.54 -23.16
CA GLU A 119 20.75 -8.29 -22.46
C GLU A 119 20.06 -7.08 -23.10
N GLN A 120 20.07 -7.01 -24.44
CA GLN A 120 19.38 -5.94 -25.16
C GLN A 120 17.88 -5.97 -24.89
N TYR A 121 17.22 -7.13 -24.98
CA TYR A 121 15.79 -7.24 -24.68
C TYR A 121 15.47 -6.86 -23.23
N ALA A 122 16.33 -7.21 -22.27
CA ALA A 122 16.16 -6.80 -20.88
C ALA A 122 16.26 -5.28 -20.72
N ALA A 123 17.24 -4.65 -21.36
CA ALA A 123 17.41 -3.20 -21.33
C ALA A 123 16.22 -2.45 -21.97
N GLU A 124 15.72 -2.95 -23.11
CA GLU A 124 14.55 -2.38 -23.78
C GLU A 124 13.29 -2.48 -22.90
N LYS A 125 13.08 -3.62 -22.21
CA LYS A 125 11.97 -3.77 -21.25
C LYS A 125 12.07 -2.79 -20.09
N CYS A 126 13.26 -2.62 -19.51
CA CYS A 126 13.48 -1.64 -18.45
C CYS A 126 13.13 -0.22 -18.93
N ALA A 127 13.57 0.17 -20.13
CA ALA A 127 13.26 1.49 -20.68
C ALA A 127 11.75 1.71 -20.89
N ILE A 128 11.02 0.71 -21.36
CA ILE A 128 9.56 0.80 -21.54
C ILE A 128 8.83 0.83 -20.20
N ALA A 129 9.32 0.08 -19.21
CA ALA A 129 8.78 0.10 -17.85
C ALA A 129 8.98 1.48 -17.21
N ASP A 130 10.18 2.06 -17.30
CA ASP A 130 10.49 3.40 -16.79
C ASP A 130 9.59 4.46 -17.43
N GLN A 131 9.39 4.37 -18.76
CA GLN A 131 8.47 5.26 -19.47
C GLN A 131 7.03 5.11 -18.96
N SER A 132 6.59 3.88 -18.68
CA SER A 132 5.24 3.61 -18.18
C SER A 132 5.04 4.14 -16.76
N CYS A 133 6.05 4.00 -15.89
CA CYS A 133 6.04 4.58 -14.55
C CYS A 133 5.94 6.11 -14.60
N ALA A 134 6.74 6.76 -15.45
CA ALA A 134 6.70 8.22 -15.61
C ALA A 134 5.32 8.72 -16.07
N LEU A 135 4.64 7.99 -16.97
CA LEU A 135 3.28 8.33 -17.40
C LEU A 135 2.26 8.19 -16.26
N ILE A 136 2.42 7.17 -15.41
CA ILE A 136 1.54 6.97 -14.25
C ILE A 136 1.74 8.10 -13.24
N GLU A 137 2.99 8.46 -12.95
CA GLU A 137 3.32 9.57 -12.05
C GLU A 137 2.71 10.89 -12.52
N ASP A 138 2.85 11.25 -13.80
CA ASP A 138 2.25 12.47 -14.37
C ASP A 138 0.72 12.49 -14.22
N VAL A 139 0.06 11.34 -14.42
CA VAL A 139 -1.39 11.23 -14.22
C VAL A 139 -1.76 11.37 -12.75
N CYS A 140 -1.00 10.78 -11.83
CA CYS A 140 -1.21 10.91 -10.40
C CYS A 140 -1.06 12.37 -9.93
N ASP A 141 0.01 13.05 -10.38
CA ASP A 141 0.27 14.45 -10.04
C ASP A 141 -0.87 15.34 -10.53
N ARG A 142 -1.36 15.12 -11.76
CA ARG A 142 -2.51 15.85 -12.29
C ARG A 142 -3.78 15.59 -11.50
N LEU A 143 -4.05 14.34 -11.10
CA LEU A 143 -5.22 14.02 -10.26
C LEU A 143 -5.15 14.71 -8.89
N ASP A 144 -3.96 14.78 -8.30
CA ASP A 144 -3.75 15.50 -7.04
C ASP A 144 -3.98 17.02 -7.19
N GLU A 145 -3.56 17.61 -8.30
CA GLU A 145 -3.87 19.01 -8.63
C GLU A 145 -5.37 19.24 -8.83
N ASP A 146 -6.04 18.35 -9.58
CA ASP A 146 -7.47 18.42 -9.82
C ASP A 146 -8.27 18.27 -8.51
N LEU A 147 -7.86 17.36 -7.62
CA LEU A 147 -8.46 17.19 -6.31
C LEU A 147 -8.30 18.43 -5.45
N LYS A 148 -7.11 19.04 -5.42
CA LYS A 148 -6.87 20.32 -4.70
C LYS A 148 -7.74 21.43 -5.28
N HIS A 149 -7.89 21.50 -6.60
CA HIS A 149 -8.73 22.49 -7.24
C HIS A 149 -10.22 22.27 -6.89
N LEU A 150 -10.70 21.02 -6.94
CA LEU A 150 -12.06 20.66 -6.53
C LEU A 150 -12.31 20.99 -5.06
N GLU A 151 -11.36 20.69 -4.18
CA GLU A 151 -11.41 21.08 -2.77
C GLU A 151 -11.57 22.61 -2.63
N GLN A 152 -10.76 23.41 -3.32
CA GLN A 152 -10.89 24.87 -3.29
C GLN A 152 -12.24 25.36 -3.80
N VAL A 153 -12.79 24.72 -4.85
CA VAL A 153 -14.12 25.05 -5.38
C VAL A 153 -15.20 24.72 -4.35
N LEU A 154 -15.14 23.55 -3.72
CA LEU A 154 -16.10 23.13 -2.69
C LEU A 154 -15.99 23.98 -1.42
N GLN A 155 -14.79 24.40 -1.03
CA GLN A 155 -14.58 25.32 0.09
C GLN A 155 -15.22 26.69 -0.21
N ARG A 156 -15.14 27.16 -1.46
CA ARG A 156 -15.81 28.40 -1.90
C ARG A 156 -17.33 28.26 -2.01
N SER A 157 -17.84 27.09 -2.39
CA SER A 157 -19.28 26.84 -2.47
C SER A 157 -19.91 26.59 -1.10
N GLY A 158 -19.11 26.31 -0.08
CA GLY A 158 -19.56 25.96 1.27
C GLY A 158 -19.98 24.49 1.41
N ASP A 159 -19.76 23.66 0.39
CA ASP A 159 -20.12 22.24 0.39
C ASP A 159 -18.98 21.31 0.83
N PHE A 160 -17.79 21.86 1.11
CA PHE A 160 -16.66 21.06 1.59
C PHE A 160 -16.88 20.62 3.05
N GLN A 161 -17.18 19.34 3.22
CA GLN A 161 -17.32 18.70 4.52
C GLN A 161 -16.04 17.90 4.82
N VAL A 162 -15.21 18.39 5.74
CA VAL A 162 -14.19 17.52 6.35
C VAL A 162 -14.94 16.54 7.25
N PRO A 163 -14.82 15.21 7.05
CA PRO A 163 -15.50 14.23 7.89
C PRO A 163 -15.11 14.42 9.36
N GLY A 164 -16.06 14.81 10.20
CA GLY A 164 -15.84 15.07 11.63
C GLY A 164 -15.49 16.52 12.00
N ALA A 165 -15.35 17.45 11.05
CA ALA A 165 -15.27 18.87 11.37
C ALA A 165 -16.64 19.43 11.73
N ALA A 166 -16.70 20.19 12.81
CA ALA A 166 -17.92 20.82 13.29
C ALA A 166 -18.47 21.81 12.26
N LYS A 167 -19.78 21.78 12.04
CA LYS A 167 -20.49 22.74 11.18
C LYS A 167 -20.77 24.02 11.97
N PRO A 168 -20.87 25.17 11.27
CA PRO A 168 -21.43 26.37 11.88
C PRO A 168 -22.82 26.07 12.45
N ASN A 169 -23.05 26.49 13.69
CA ASN A 169 -24.22 26.21 14.53
C ASN A 169 -24.28 24.83 15.21
N ASP A 170 -23.27 23.96 15.05
CA ASP A 170 -23.20 22.74 15.86
C ASP A 170 -23.00 23.10 17.34
N LEU A 171 -23.62 22.32 18.21
CA LEU A 171 -23.44 22.44 19.66
C LEU A 171 -22.15 21.73 20.08
N ALA A 172 -21.42 22.34 20.99
CA ALA A 172 -20.18 21.82 21.54
C ALA A 172 -20.13 22.07 23.04
N ALA A 173 -19.58 21.12 23.79
CA ALA A 173 -19.12 21.38 25.14
C ALA A 173 -17.70 21.96 25.06
N ILE A 174 -17.45 23.06 25.77
CA ILE A 174 -16.14 23.70 25.82
C ILE A 174 -15.62 23.81 27.24
N GLN A 175 -14.30 23.80 27.36
CA GLN A 175 -13.59 24.02 28.61
C GLN A 175 -12.92 25.40 28.57
N PRO A 176 -13.50 26.46 29.17
CA PRO A 176 -13.00 27.83 29.03
C PRO A 176 -11.60 28.05 29.62
N THR A 177 -11.23 27.25 30.62
CA THR A 177 -9.92 27.29 31.28
C THR A 177 -9.23 25.96 31.04
N ALA A 178 -8.03 25.99 30.45
CA ALA A 178 -7.24 24.80 30.17
C ALA A 178 -7.04 23.94 31.43
N GLY A 179 -7.57 22.71 31.43
CA GLY A 179 -7.46 21.80 32.57
C GLY A 179 -8.41 22.08 33.74
N GLY A 180 -9.41 22.96 33.55
CA GLY A 180 -10.49 23.15 34.51
C GLY A 180 -11.43 21.94 34.59
N SER A 181 -12.21 21.79 35.65
CA SER A 181 -13.25 20.74 35.72
C SER A 181 -14.58 21.15 35.08
N GLU A 182 -14.71 22.41 34.69
CA GLU A 182 -15.96 23.01 34.23
C GLU A 182 -16.07 22.97 32.70
N TRP A 183 -17.20 22.42 32.24
CA TRP A 183 -17.59 22.35 30.84
C TRP A 183 -18.88 23.14 30.64
N ILE A 184 -18.91 23.99 29.61
CA ILE A 184 -20.09 24.81 29.29
C ILE A 184 -20.56 24.55 27.86
N LEU A 185 -21.85 24.79 27.61
CA LEU A 185 -22.45 24.67 26.29
C LEU A 185 -22.12 25.90 25.45
N ALA A 186 -21.60 25.64 24.27
CA ALA A 186 -21.30 26.65 23.28
C ALA A 186 -21.74 26.20 21.90
N LYS A 187 -21.84 27.18 21.01
CA LYS A 187 -22.24 27.01 19.62
C LYS A 187 -21.08 27.35 18.71
N VAL A 188 -20.75 26.45 17.79
CA VAL A 188 -19.64 26.63 16.86
C VAL A 188 -19.98 27.74 15.87
N ILE A 189 -19.12 28.75 15.79
CA ILE A 189 -19.20 29.82 14.78
C ILE A 189 -18.40 29.41 13.55
N SER A 190 -17.15 28.99 13.76
CA SER A 190 -16.24 28.57 12.68
C SER A 190 -15.10 27.71 13.21
N TYR A 191 -14.59 26.82 12.38
CA TYR A 191 -13.37 26.05 12.63
C TYR A 191 -12.32 26.43 11.59
N ASP A 192 -11.09 26.68 12.03
CA ASP A 192 -9.95 26.89 11.13
C ASP A 192 -9.07 25.62 11.12
N PRO A 193 -9.10 24.82 10.04
CA PRO A 193 -8.33 23.58 9.95
C PRO A 193 -6.81 23.80 9.92
N HIS A 194 -6.33 24.99 9.54
CA HIS A 194 -4.90 25.26 9.45
C HIS A 194 -4.28 25.55 10.83
N THR A 195 -5.04 26.24 11.69
CA THR A 195 -4.61 26.57 13.06
C THR A 195 -5.13 25.57 14.10
N GLY A 196 -6.13 24.74 13.76
CA GLY A 196 -6.78 23.81 14.69
C GLY A 196 -7.64 24.52 15.75
N MET A 197 -8.00 25.78 15.51
CA MET A 197 -8.71 26.63 16.45
C MET A 197 -10.20 26.71 16.11
N TYR A 198 -11.04 26.53 17.12
CA TYR A 198 -12.47 26.76 17.03
C TYR A 198 -12.81 28.16 17.53
N LYS A 199 -13.74 28.84 16.85
CA LYS A 199 -14.44 30.01 17.37
C LYS A 199 -15.84 29.58 17.79
N LEU A 200 -16.18 29.80 19.04
CA LEU A 200 -17.47 29.39 19.61
C LEU A 200 -18.14 30.55 20.36
N SER A 201 -19.45 30.61 20.33
CA SER A 201 -20.25 31.51 21.18
C SER A 201 -20.77 30.72 22.37
N ASP A 202 -20.72 31.30 23.57
CA ASP A 202 -21.51 30.81 24.70
C ASP A 202 -23.01 30.79 24.32
N GLU A 203 -23.74 29.77 24.80
CA GLU A 203 -25.19 29.66 24.60
C GLU A 203 -25.97 30.47 25.66
N ASP A 204 -25.30 30.94 26.73
CA ASP A 204 -25.91 31.87 27.68
C ASP A 204 -26.17 33.23 27.03
N VAL A 205 -27.47 33.52 26.80
CA VAL A 205 -28.00 34.71 26.14
C VAL A 205 -27.57 36.00 26.84
N GLU A 206 -27.23 35.97 28.13
CA GLU A 206 -26.79 37.15 28.88
C GLU A 206 -25.30 37.46 28.70
N SER A 207 -24.47 36.48 28.34
CA SER A 207 -23.01 36.62 28.35
C SER A 207 -22.42 37.11 27.03
N ASN A 208 -23.06 36.78 25.90
CA ASN A 208 -22.61 37.07 24.52
C ASN A 208 -21.10 36.82 24.29
N LYS A 209 -20.52 35.88 25.05
CA LYS A 209 -19.08 35.68 25.13
C LYS A 209 -18.61 34.76 24.02
N THR A 210 -17.60 35.18 23.28
CA THR A 210 -16.97 34.37 22.22
C THR A 210 -15.64 33.81 22.71
N PHE A 211 -15.41 32.54 22.45
CA PHE A 211 -14.20 31.83 22.79
C PHE A 211 -13.41 31.43 21.53
N SER A 212 -12.09 31.43 21.64
CA SER A 212 -11.19 30.86 20.64
C SER A 212 -10.33 29.80 21.32
N LEU A 213 -10.65 28.52 21.08
CA LEU A 213 -10.08 27.39 21.83
C LEU A 213 -9.52 26.33 20.86
N PRO A 214 -8.45 25.63 21.24
CA PRO A 214 -7.91 24.52 20.47
C PRO A 214 -8.79 23.27 20.62
N GLN A 215 -8.67 22.33 19.68
CA GLN A 215 -9.43 21.08 19.65
C GLN A 215 -9.51 20.30 20.99
N PRO A 216 -8.45 20.18 21.83
CA PRO A 216 -8.52 19.43 23.09
C PRO A 216 -9.51 20.01 24.12
N GLN A 217 -9.91 21.27 23.98
CA GLN A 217 -10.85 21.95 24.87
C GLN A 217 -12.27 21.99 24.32
N VAL A 218 -12.52 21.31 23.18
CA VAL A 218 -13.78 21.38 22.45
C VAL A 218 -14.26 19.96 22.15
N ALA A 219 -15.41 19.59 22.71
CA ALA A 219 -16.08 18.34 22.43
C ALA A 219 -17.36 18.63 21.62
N ILE A 220 -17.35 18.26 20.34
CA ILE A 220 -18.52 18.45 19.46
C ILE A 220 -19.62 17.48 19.84
N LEU A 221 -20.81 18.00 20.16
CA LEU A 221 -21.95 17.20 20.56
C LEU A 221 -22.62 16.65 19.31
N GLY A 222 -22.89 15.35 19.28
CA GLY A 222 -23.40 14.66 18.09
C GLY A 222 -24.30 13.48 18.43
N ASP A 223 -24.65 12.71 17.40
CA ASP A 223 -25.53 11.54 17.53
C ASP A 223 -24.86 10.44 18.36
N LEU A 224 -25.08 10.49 19.68
CA LEU A 224 -24.74 9.40 20.60
C LEU A 224 -25.69 8.22 20.36
N LYS A 225 -25.24 7.22 19.59
CA LYS A 225 -26.10 6.10 19.16
C LYS A 225 -26.13 4.92 20.14
N ASN A 226 -25.26 4.87 21.14
CA ASN A 226 -25.02 3.67 21.96
C ASN A 226 -24.92 3.91 23.48
N LEU A 227 -25.72 4.82 24.04
CA LEU A 227 -25.79 4.97 25.50
C LEU A 227 -26.55 3.81 26.15
N ALA A 228 -25.99 3.20 27.18
CA ALA A 228 -26.59 2.15 27.99
C ALA A 228 -26.90 2.64 29.41
N ARG A 229 -27.78 1.91 30.10
CA ARG A 229 -28.05 2.16 31.53
C ARG A 229 -26.78 1.89 32.35
N GLY A 230 -26.40 2.84 33.18
CA GLY A 230 -25.20 2.80 34.02
C GLY A 230 -24.00 3.55 33.45
N ASP A 231 -24.08 4.05 32.21
CA ASP A 231 -22.99 4.82 31.60
C ASP A 231 -22.79 6.16 32.32
N ALA A 232 -21.53 6.50 32.59
CA ALA A 232 -21.13 7.80 33.09
C ALA A 232 -21.08 8.79 31.93
N VAL A 233 -21.78 9.92 32.09
CA VAL A 233 -21.88 10.98 31.08
C VAL A 233 -21.76 12.35 31.74
N PHE A 234 -21.53 13.36 30.93
CA PHE A 234 -21.72 14.76 31.32
C PHE A 234 -23.00 15.27 30.66
N ALA A 235 -23.91 15.84 31.44
CA ALA A 235 -25.19 16.32 30.97
C ALA A 235 -25.43 17.77 31.43
N ILE A 236 -26.17 18.55 30.64
CA ILE A 236 -26.56 19.90 31.04
C ILE A 236 -27.62 19.81 32.14
N TYR A 237 -27.41 20.50 33.26
CA TYR A 237 -28.43 20.59 34.31
C TYR A 237 -29.59 21.48 33.84
N PRO A 238 -30.86 21.13 34.13
CA PRO A 238 -32.01 21.94 33.72
C PRO A 238 -31.84 23.42 34.09
N ASP A 239 -32.21 24.30 33.15
CA ASP A 239 -32.11 25.77 33.29
C ASP A 239 -30.68 26.31 33.46
N THR A 240 -29.66 25.53 33.10
CA THR A 240 -28.25 25.97 33.07
C THR A 240 -27.61 25.76 31.70
N THR A 241 -26.41 26.31 31.50
CA THR A 241 -25.55 26.07 30.33
C THR A 241 -24.28 25.28 30.71
N ALA A 242 -24.22 24.71 31.91
CA ALA A 242 -23.05 23.98 32.41
C ALA A 242 -23.30 22.46 32.42
N PHE A 243 -22.26 21.70 32.12
CA PHE A 243 -22.27 20.24 32.13
C PHE A 243 -21.84 19.70 33.49
N TYR A 244 -22.63 18.78 34.02
CA TYR A 244 -22.37 18.10 35.28
C TYR A 244 -22.31 16.59 35.07
N GLN A 245 -21.54 15.91 35.91
CA GLN A 245 -21.40 14.46 35.83
C GLN A 245 -22.71 13.78 36.27
N ALA A 246 -23.17 12.85 35.44
CA ALA A 246 -24.41 12.12 35.61
C ALA A 246 -24.26 10.66 35.20
N THR A 247 -25.20 9.82 35.66
CA THR A 247 -25.28 8.41 35.29
C THR A 247 -26.57 8.17 34.50
N VAL A 248 -26.49 7.46 33.38
CA VAL A 248 -27.66 7.11 32.57
C VAL A 248 -28.53 6.10 33.31
N VAL A 249 -29.78 6.47 33.59
CA VAL A 249 -30.78 5.61 34.23
C VAL A 249 -31.63 4.90 33.18
N GLN A 250 -31.97 5.63 32.11
CA GLN A 250 -32.72 5.08 30.98
C GLN A 250 -32.07 5.55 29.68
N PRO A 251 -31.67 4.62 28.79
CA PRO A 251 -31.06 4.95 27.51
C PRO A 251 -32.06 5.69 26.59
N PRO A 252 -31.56 6.36 25.52
CA PRO A 252 -32.40 7.09 24.59
C PRO A 252 -33.54 6.23 24.05
N GLY A 253 -34.78 6.70 24.26
CA GLY A 253 -35.99 6.06 23.72
C GLY A 253 -36.12 6.21 22.21
N ARG A 254 -37.11 5.53 21.61
CA ARG A 254 -37.47 5.75 20.19
C ARG A 254 -37.81 7.24 19.98
N LYS A 255 -37.34 7.82 18.87
CA LYS A 255 -37.56 9.23 18.51
C LYS A 255 -39.02 9.62 18.76
N SER A 256 -39.24 10.67 19.54
CA SER A 256 -40.57 11.26 19.74
C SER A 256 -41.13 11.75 18.39
N SER A 257 -42.46 11.88 18.29
CA SER A 257 -43.11 12.52 17.13
C SER A 257 -42.60 13.94 16.86
N THR A 258 -41.98 14.58 17.86
CA THR A 258 -41.33 15.90 17.79
C THR A 258 -39.89 15.88 17.28
N GLY A 259 -39.32 14.71 16.96
CA GLY A 259 -37.94 14.58 16.46
C GLY A 259 -36.83 14.60 17.52
N ASN A 260 -37.14 15.01 18.76
CA ASN A 260 -36.19 15.07 19.87
C ASN A 260 -36.10 13.73 20.63
N THR A 261 -34.89 13.32 20.96
CA THR A 261 -34.59 12.12 21.76
C THR A 261 -34.14 12.55 23.15
N PHE A 262 -34.77 12.00 24.18
CA PHE A 262 -34.42 12.25 25.59
C PHE A 262 -33.77 11.02 26.23
N VAL A 263 -32.90 11.27 27.20
CA VAL A 263 -32.24 10.27 28.05
C VAL A 263 -32.54 10.64 29.51
N MET A 264 -32.83 9.65 30.34
CA MET A 264 -33.00 9.87 31.78
C MET A 264 -31.66 9.69 32.49
N VAL A 265 -31.26 10.67 33.29
CA VAL A 265 -29.99 10.68 34.01
C VAL A 265 -30.16 11.06 35.47
N ASN A 266 -29.24 10.59 36.32
CA ASN A 266 -29.10 11.00 37.71
C ASN A 266 -27.79 11.76 37.87
N PHE A 267 -27.87 13.02 38.29
CA PHE A 267 -26.70 13.84 38.60
C PHE A 267 -26.08 13.40 39.92
N LEU A 268 -24.76 13.31 39.98
CA LEU A 268 -24.06 12.82 41.17
C LEU A 268 -24.24 13.73 42.40
N ASP A 269 -24.42 15.03 42.19
CA ASP A 269 -24.50 16.04 43.26
C ASP A 269 -25.94 16.54 43.53
N ASP A 270 -26.98 15.92 42.95
CA ASP A 270 -28.40 16.33 43.10
C ASP A 270 -29.13 15.54 44.20
N GLU A 271 -28.41 15.17 45.26
CA GLU A 271 -28.96 14.48 46.44
C GLU A 271 -29.78 15.46 47.29
N ASP A 272 -31.08 15.17 47.47
CA ASP A 272 -31.96 15.99 48.28
C ASP A 272 -31.67 15.86 49.80
N ALA A 273 -32.38 16.63 50.62
CA ALA A 273 -32.23 16.58 52.09
C ALA A 273 -32.53 15.20 52.72
N ASN A 274 -33.11 14.26 51.95
CA ASN A 274 -33.44 12.90 52.39
C ASN A 274 -32.52 11.84 51.78
N GLY A 275 -31.52 12.24 50.99
CA GLY A 275 -30.60 11.33 50.33
C GLY A 275 -31.07 10.76 48.99
N ILE A 276 -32.09 11.37 48.38
CA ILE A 276 -32.74 10.88 47.16
C ILE A 276 -32.24 11.69 45.97
N ILE A 277 -31.73 10.98 44.95
CA ILE A 277 -31.38 11.57 43.65
C ILE A 277 -32.57 11.39 42.70
N HIS A 278 -32.98 12.48 42.06
CA HIS A 278 -34.13 12.48 41.16
C HIS A 278 -33.70 12.27 39.70
N ASP A 279 -34.44 11.40 39.01
CA ASP A 279 -34.30 11.21 37.56
C ASP A 279 -34.66 12.49 36.79
N LYS A 280 -33.74 12.95 35.92
CA LYS A 280 -33.94 14.11 35.05
C LYS A 280 -33.94 13.70 33.58
N ALA A 281 -34.85 14.27 32.80
CA ALA A 281 -34.93 14.06 31.35
C ALA A 281 -34.09 15.10 30.60
N ILE A 282 -33.00 14.65 29.97
CA ILE A 282 -32.07 15.52 29.23
C ILE A 282 -32.12 15.19 27.73
N LEU A 283 -32.03 16.20 26.88
CA LEU A 283 -31.93 16.01 25.43
C LEU A 283 -30.62 15.30 25.08
N LEU A 284 -30.68 14.33 24.16
CA LEU A 284 -29.50 13.57 23.72
C LEU A 284 -28.38 14.49 23.19
N GLN A 285 -28.74 15.61 22.56
CA GLN A 285 -27.81 16.61 22.05
C GLN A 285 -27.12 17.45 23.15
N HIS A 286 -27.58 17.36 24.41
CA HIS A 286 -27.02 18.04 25.58
C HIS A 286 -26.25 17.06 26.49
N ILE A 287 -25.81 15.93 25.90
CA ILE A 287 -25.03 14.90 26.59
C ILE A 287 -23.68 14.81 25.90
N MET A 288 -22.63 14.77 26.71
CA MET A 288 -21.25 14.59 26.32
C MET A 288 -20.74 13.29 26.96
N LEU A 289 -19.96 12.50 26.22
CA LEU A 289 -19.21 11.40 26.81
C LEU A 289 -18.04 11.98 27.63
N PRO A 290 -17.61 11.30 28.70
CA PRO A 290 -16.42 11.72 29.43
C PRO A 290 -15.23 11.88 28.46
N PRO A 291 -14.48 13.00 28.54
CA PRO A 291 -13.34 13.26 27.68
C PRO A 291 -12.17 12.27 27.91
#